data_AF-A0A2G9SS16-F1
#
_entry.id   AF-A0A2G9SS16-F1
#
_cell.length_a   1.000
_cell.length_b   1.000
_cell.length_c   1.000
_cell.angle_alpha   90.00
_cell.angle_beta   90.00
_cell.angle_gamma   90.00
#
_symmetry.space_group_name_H-M   'P 1'
#
loop_
_entity.id
_entity.type
_entity.pdbx_description
1 polymer ?
#
loop_
_entity_poly.entity_id
_entity_poly.type
_entity_poly.pdbx_seq_one_letter_code
_entity_poly.pdbx_strand_id
1 'polypeptide(L)'
;MNPTRFGIQDIFEFYQRISNARVLMTFKGAFSQELLVQIGELVKLQQGNNSKVQKMFSVFVEMAQNILYYSAEKEIRNDGKEVGVGMIIIRENEKKFRHYIRQRNRKRKSRRNSKLL
;
A
#
# COMPACT_ATOMS: atom_id res chain seq x y z
N MET A 1 15.27 17.09 -18.85
CA MET A 1 13.93 17.50 -18.39
C MET A 1 14.05 17.95 -16.95
N ASN A 2 13.70 19.21 -16.66
CA ASN A 2 13.57 19.67 -15.27
C ASN A 2 12.43 18.89 -14.62
N PRO A 3 12.60 18.28 -13.44
CA PRO A 3 11.48 17.67 -12.73
C PRO A 3 10.47 18.78 -12.43
N THR A 4 9.25 18.61 -12.93
CA THR A 4 8.12 19.48 -12.60
C THR A 4 8.06 19.60 -11.08
N ARG A 5 8.09 20.83 -10.54
CA ARG A 5 8.01 21.06 -9.09
C ARG A 5 6.72 20.40 -8.58
N PHE A 6 6.86 19.40 -7.71
CA PHE A 6 5.74 18.85 -6.97
C PHE A 6 5.35 19.84 -5.87
N GLY A 7 4.15 20.39 -5.96
CA GLY A 7 3.64 21.45 -5.07
C GLY A 7 2.41 21.02 -4.28
N ILE A 8 1.93 21.93 -3.43
CA ILE A 8 0.73 21.73 -2.61
C ILE A 8 -0.50 21.42 -3.47
N GLN A 9 -0.59 22.04 -4.65
CA GLN A 9 -1.69 21.80 -5.59
C GLN A 9 -1.75 20.34 -6.04
N ASP A 10 -0.61 19.70 -6.33
CA ASP A 10 -0.56 18.28 -6.69
C ASP A 10 -1.04 17.38 -5.55
N ILE A 11 -0.72 17.74 -4.30
CA ILE A 11 -1.18 17.02 -3.11
C ILE A 11 -2.70 17.15 -2.97
N PHE A 12 -3.24 18.34 -3.17
CA PHE A 12 -4.68 18.59 -3.06
C PHE A 12 -5.46 17.85 -4.16
N GLU A 13 -4.99 17.89 -5.40
CA GLU A 13 -5.60 17.14 -6.50
C GLU A 13 -5.53 15.62 -6.25
N PHE A 14 -4.39 15.14 -5.75
CA PHE A 14 -4.27 13.75 -5.34
C PHE A 14 -5.29 13.40 -4.25
N TYR A 15 -5.41 14.23 -3.22
CA TYR A 15 -6.37 14.06 -2.13
C TYR A 15 -7.81 13.97 -2.64
N GLN A 16 -8.23 14.87 -3.52
CA GLN A 16 -9.57 14.83 -4.12
C GLN A 16 -9.79 13.55 -4.92
N ARG A 17 -8.80 13.12 -5.71
CA ARG A 17 -8.89 11.89 -6.52
C ARG A 17 -9.01 10.64 -5.66
N ILE A 18 -8.24 10.52 -4.58
CA ILE A 18 -8.30 9.34 -3.69
C ILE A 18 -9.61 9.32 -2.88
N SER A 19 -10.14 10.49 -2.52
CA SER A 19 -11.43 10.62 -1.84
C SER A 19 -12.57 10.14 -2.74
N ASN A 20 -12.61 10.60 -4.00
CA ASN A 20 -13.60 10.17 -4.99
C ASN A 20 -13.49 8.67 -5.32
N ALA A 21 -12.28 8.11 -5.25
CA ALA A 21 -12.02 6.70 -5.50
C ALA A 21 -12.28 5.78 -4.30
N ARG A 22 -12.83 6.30 -3.18
CA ARG A 22 -13.06 5.58 -1.91
C ARG A 22 -11.79 4.87 -1.41
N VAL A 23 -10.64 5.53 -1.55
CA VAL A 23 -9.38 5.06 -0.98
C VAL A 23 -9.45 5.24 0.53
N LEU A 24 -9.28 4.14 1.26
CA LEU A 24 -9.28 4.12 2.71
C LEU A 24 -7.89 4.42 3.27
N MET A 25 -6.84 4.00 2.55
CA MET A 25 -5.46 4.20 2.96
C MET A 25 -4.54 4.19 1.75
N THR A 26 -3.52 5.05 1.78
CA THR A 26 -2.35 4.95 0.91
C THR A 26 -1.08 5.18 1.70
N PHE A 27 -0.03 4.43 1.38
CA PHE A 27 1.29 4.58 1.96
C PHE A 27 2.34 4.38 0.87
N LYS A 28 3.39 5.21 0.90
CA LYS A 28 4.60 5.07 0.08
C LYS A 28 5.80 5.19 1.01
N GLY A 29 6.70 4.22 0.98
CA GLY A 29 7.96 4.27 1.74
C GLY A 29 8.54 2.89 2.00
N ALA A 30 9.59 2.88 2.83
CA ALA A 30 10.15 1.66 3.41
C ALA A 30 9.14 1.00 4.36
N PHE A 31 8.94 -0.30 4.16
CA PHE A 31 8.13 -1.12 5.05
C PHE A 31 9.04 -1.79 6.07
N SER A 32 8.71 -1.64 7.35
CA SER A 32 9.37 -2.35 8.45
C SER A 32 8.34 -3.12 9.27
N GLN A 33 8.80 -4.08 10.08
CA GLN A 33 7.91 -4.81 11.00
C GLN A 33 7.30 -3.86 12.04
N GLU A 34 8.07 -2.91 12.54
CA GLU A 34 7.61 -1.93 13.54
C GLU A 34 6.51 -1.03 12.97
N LEU A 35 6.66 -0.55 11.73
CA LEU A 35 5.63 0.23 11.04
C LEU A 35 4.32 -0.58 10.90
N LEU A 36 4.43 -1.88 10.58
CA LEU A 36 3.26 -2.75 10.45
C LEU A 36 2.50 -2.92 11.77
N VAL A 37 3.22 -3.06 12.87
CA VAL A 37 2.63 -3.14 14.22
C VAL A 37 1.89 -1.85 14.54
N GLN A 38 2.54 -0.69 14.34
CA GLN A 38 1.95 0.62 14.64
C GLN A 38 0.69 0.91 13.81
N ILE A 39 0.70 0.58 12.51
CA ILE A 39 -0.50 0.73 11.67
C ILE A 39 -1.62 -0.18 12.16
N GLY A 40 -1.30 -1.39 12.65
CA GLY A 40 -2.30 -2.29 13.24
C GLY A 40 -2.93 -1.76 14.51
N GLU A 41 -2.16 -1.12 15.37
CA GLU A 41 -2.66 -0.45 16.57
C GLU A 41 -3.58 0.73 16.21
N LEU A 42 -3.17 1.58 15.26
CA LEU A 42 -3.99 2.68 14.77
C LEU A 42 -5.34 2.21 14.21
N VAL A 43 -5.33 1.13 13.42
CA VAL A 43 -6.57 0.59 12.84
C VAL A 43 -7.49 0.00 13.92
N LYS A 44 -6.93 -0.65 14.96
CA LYS A 44 -7.71 -1.14 16.10
C LYS A 44 -8.35 0.00 16.90
N LEU A 45 -7.64 1.11 17.09
CA LEU A 45 -8.11 2.28 17.84
C LEU A 45 -9.26 3.01 17.14
N GLN A 46 -9.25 3.09 15.81
CA GLN A 46 -10.21 3.92 15.08
C GLN A 46 -11.60 3.32 14.84
N GLN A 47 -11.79 1.99 14.97
CA GLN A 47 -12.95 1.36 14.32
C GLN A 47 -13.81 0.43 15.20
N GLY A 48 -13.47 0.19 16.47
CA GLY A 48 -14.20 -0.78 17.29
C GLY A 48 -14.30 -2.16 16.59
N ASN A 49 -15.24 -3.03 17.00
CA ASN A 49 -15.40 -4.39 16.46
C ASN A 49 -15.96 -4.47 15.01
N ASN A 50 -15.56 -3.56 14.10
CA ASN A 50 -15.99 -3.60 12.70
C ASN A 50 -15.21 -4.67 11.90
N SER A 51 -15.86 -5.79 11.61
CA SER A 51 -15.28 -6.94 10.89
C SER A 51 -14.75 -6.62 9.49
N LYS A 52 -15.30 -5.61 8.80
CA LYS A 52 -14.81 -5.19 7.48
C LYS A 52 -13.40 -4.58 7.55
N VAL A 53 -13.12 -3.86 8.63
CA VAL A 53 -11.86 -3.15 8.87
C VAL A 53 -10.77 -4.13 9.25
N GLN A 54 -11.09 -5.12 10.08
CA GLN A 54 -10.17 -6.20 10.40
C GLN A 54 -9.75 -6.94 9.13
N LYS A 55 -10.70 -7.27 8.25
CA LYS A 55 -10.41 -7.89 6.95
C LYS A 55 -9.55 -7.00 6.05
N MET A 56 -9.83 -5.69 6.00
CA MET A 56 -9.00 -4.72 5.28
C MET A 56 -7.56 -4.72 5.81
N PHE A 57 -7.40 -4.72 7.14
CA PHE A 57 -6.11 -4.69 7.79
C PHE A 57 -5.30 -5.97 7.57
N SER A 58 -5.94 -7.15 7.60
CA SER A 58 -5.28 -8.40 7.25
C SER A 58 -4.70 -8.36 5.84
N VAL A 59 -5.46 -7.83 4.87
CA VAL A 59 -4.98 -7.64 3.48
C VAL A 59 -3.84 -6.62 3.42
N PHE A 60 -3.90 -5.54 4.21
CA PHE A 60 -2.81 -4.57 4.31
C PHE A 60 -1.51 -5.24 4.79
N VAL A 61 -1.56 -5.99 5.89
CA VAL A 61 -0.40 -6.66 6.49
C VAL A 61 0.25 -7.63 5.52
N GLU A 62 -0.56 -8.47 4.85
CA GLU A 62 -0.07 -9.42 3.86
C GLU A 62 0.67 -8.72 2.70
N MET A 63 0.12 -7.62 2.19
CA MET A 63 0.77 -6.85 1.12
C MET A 63 2.05 -6.14 1.59
N ALA A 64 2.05 -5.59 2.78
CA ALA A 64 3.21 -4.93 3.34
C ALA A 64 4.33 -5.93 3.64
N GLN A 65 4.01 -7.13 4.12
CA GLN A 65 4.96 -8.24 4.22
C GLN A 65 5.54 -8.61 2.85
N ASN A 66 4.71 -8.68 1.81
CA ASN A 66 5.19 -8.93 0.45
C ASN A 66 6.19 -7.86 -0.03
N ILE A 67 5.99 -6.59 0.32
CA ILE A 67 6.94 -5.52 -0.02
C ILE A 67 8.20 -5.63 0.83
N LEU A 68 8.06 -5.74 2.16
CA LEU A 68 9.16 -5.86 3.12
C LEU A 68 10.17 -6.91 2.67
N TYR A 69 9.70 -8.12 2.37
CA TYR A 69 10.57 -9.24 2.03
C TYR A 69 11.00 -9.24 0.56
N TYR A 70 10.09 -8.95 -0.38
CA TYR A 70 10.34 -9.23 -1.80
C TYR A 70 10.50 -8.00 -2.71
N SER A 71 10.44 -6.78 -2.18
CA SER A 71 10.66 -5.60 -3.04
C SER A 71 12.07 -5.59 -3.63
N ALA A 72 12.15 -5.29 -4.94
CA ALA A 72 13.40 -5.04 -5.64
C ALA A 72 14.05 -3.70 -5.25
N GLU A 73 13.25 -2.78 -4.72
CA GLU A 73 13.74 -1.51 -4.18
C GLU A 73 13.94 -1.70 -2.67
N LYS A 74 15.17 -1.43 -2.20
CA LYS A 74 15.55 -1.56 -0.80
C LYS A 74 16.11 -0.23 -0.30
N GLU A 75 15.83 0.09 0.96
CA GLU A 75 16.48 1.16 1.71
C GLU A 75 17.26 0.54 2.87
N ILE A 76 18.42 1.13 3.18
CA ILE A 76 19.23 0.73 4.34
C ILE A 76 18.79 1.58 5.52
N ARG A 77 18.32 0.93 6.59
CA ARG A 77 17.97 1.60 7.85
C ARG A 77 19.22 2.00 8.62
N ASN A 78 19.04 2.87 9.62
CA ASN A 78 20.11 3.28 10.53
C ASN A 78 20.76 2.12 11.30
N ASP A 79 20.08 0.99 11.46
CA ASP A 79 20.61 -0.24 12.06
C ASP A 79 21.32 -1.16 11.05
N GLY A 80 21.55 -0.69 9.82
CA GLY A 80 22.23 -1.41 8.75
C GLY A 80 21.37 -2.44 8.01
N LYS A 81 20.09 -2.62 8.40
CA LYS A 81 19.21 -3.61 7.76
C LYS A 81 18.56 -3.06 6.50
N GLU A 82 18.48 -3.90 5.48
CA GLU A 82 17.71 -3.60 4.27
C GLU A 82 16.22 -3.82 4.49
N VAL A 83 15.41 -2.87 4.05
CA VAL A 83 13.95 -2.94 4.08
C VAL A 83 13.37 -2.66 2.71
N GLY A 84 12.31 -3.41 2.37
CA GLY A 84 11.61 -3.23 1.09
C GLY A 84 10.87 -1.91 1.02
N VAL A 85 11.07 -1.18 -0.08
CA VAL A 85 10.34 0.06 -0.39
C VAL A 85 9.20 -0.24 -1.35
N GLY A 86 8.06 0.39 -1.14
CA GLY A 86 6.95 0.26 -2.07
C GLY A 86 5.82 1.25 -1.83
N MET A 87 4.70 1.00 -2.51
CA MET A 87 3.48 1.76 -2.37
C MET A 87 2.27 0.83 -2.29
N ILE A 88 1.40 1.10 -1.32
CA ILE A 88 0.12 0.41 -1.14
C ILE A 88 -1.01 1.44 -1.29
N ILE A 89 -2.07 1.04 -1.99
CA ILE A 89 -3.35 1.75 -2.05
C ILE A 89 -4.45 0.74 -1.73
N ILE A 90 -5.25 1.03 -0.71
CA ILE A 90 -6.42 0.25 -0.32
C ILE A 90 -7.66 1.10 -0.53
N ARG A 91 -8.61 0.57 -1.31
CA ARG A 91 -9.90 1.22 -1.55
C ARG A 91 -11.05 0.27 -1.33
N GLU A 92 -12.18 0.82 -0.91
CA GLU A 92 -13.44 0.11 -0.83
C GLU A 92 -14.10 0.04 -2.22
N ASN A 93 -14.63 -1.12 -2.58
CA ASN A 93 -15.56 -1.26 -3.71
C ASN A 93 -16.64 -2.26 -3.31
N GLU A 94 -17.81 -2.18 -3.94
CA GLU A 94 -19.13 -2.61 -3.43
C GLU A 94 -19.23 -4.06 -2.91
N LYS A 95 -18.26 -4.93 -3.22
CA LYS A 95 -18.13 -6.28 -2.61
C LYS A 95 -16.69 -6.74 -2.28
N LYS A 96 -15.63 -5.98 -2.60
CA LYS A 96 -14.20 -6.40 -2.45
C LYS A 96 -13.22 -5.22 -2.34
N PHE A 97 -12.15 -5.37 -1.57
CA PHE A 97 -10.99 -4.48 -1.61
C PHE A 97 -10.19 -4.73 -2.89
N ARG A 98 -9.97 -3.69 -3.71
CA ARG A 98 -9.02 -3.75 -4.84
C ARG A 98 -7.72 -3.09 -4.43
N HIS A 99 -6.63 -3.83 -4.51
CA HIS A 99 -5.29 -3.34 -4.23
C HIS A 99 -4.48 -3.18 -5.51
N TYR A 100 -3.61 -2.18 -5.53
CA TYR A 100 -2.56 -2.05 -6.53
C TYR A 100 -1.22 -1.99 -5.79
N ILE A 101 -0.39 -3.01 -6.01
CA ILE A 101 1.01 -2.97 -5.59
C ILE A 101 1.80 -2.52 -6.80
N ARG A 102 2.34 -1.29 -6.78
CA ARG A 102 3.35 -0.89 -7.76
C ARG A 102 4.73 -1.16 -7.16
N GLN A 103 5.15 -2.42 -7.23
CA GLN A 103 6.57 -2.75 -7.09
C GLN A 103 7.27 -2.34 -8.38
N ARG A 104 8.42 -1.68 -8.31
CA ARG A 104 9.32 -1.54 -9.46
C ARG A 104 10.00 -2.90 -9.71
N ASN A 105 9.22 -3.91 -10.13
CA ASN A 105 9.72 -5.26 -10.39
C ASN A 105 10.21 -5.40 -11.83
N ARG A 106 11.49 -5.75 -11.97
CA ARG A 106 12.12 -6.19 -13.22
C ARG A 106 11.72 -7.63 -13.59
N LYS A 107 10.48 -8.05 -13.30
CA LYS A 107 9.91 -9.32 -13.80
C LYS A 107 8.67 -9.03 -14.63
N ARG A 108 8.88 -9.03 -15.95
CA ARG A 108 7.84 -9.08 -16.98
C ARG A 108 6.85 -10.23 -16.69
N LYS A 109 5.58 -9.96 -17.02
CA LYS A 109 4.40 -10.85 -17.03
C LYS A 109 4.69 -12.32 -17.35
N SER A 110 4.11 -13.23 -16.57
CA SER A 110 3.40 -14.41 -17.08
C SER A 110 2.52 -15.02 -15.99
N ARG A 111 1.23 -14.67 -16.00
CA ARG A 111 0.15 -15.63 -15.71
C ARG A 111 -1.12 -15.12 -16.38
N ARG A 112 -1.54 -15.91 -17.37
CA ARG A 112 -2.65 -15.73 -18.32
C ARG A 112 -4.00 -15.66 -17.61
N ASN A 113 -4.94 -14.99 -18.30
CA ASN A 113 -6.36 -15.28 -18.24
C ASN A 113 -6.65 -16.79 -18.40
N SER A 114 -7.38 -17.36 -17.45
CA SER A 114 -8.36 -18.45 -17.60
C SER A 114 -9.04 -18.57 -16.23
N LYS A 115 -10.36 -18.46 -16.04
CA LYS A 115 -11.51 -18.75 -16.88
C LYS A 115 -12.61 -17.73 -16.58
N LEU A 116 -13.16 -17.06 -17.59
CA LEU A 116 -14.58 -17.20 -17.93
C LEU A 116 -14.96 -18.67 -18.12
N LEU A 117 -15.80 -19.17 -17.22
CA LEU A 117 -17.10 -19.82 -17.44
C LEU A 117 -17.66 -20.15 -16.05
#